data_AF-A0A4Y2CBU7-F1
#
_entry.id   AF-A0A4Y2CBU7-F1
#
_cell.length_a   1.000
_cell.length_b   1.000
_cell.length_c   1.000
_cell.angle_alpha   90.00
_cell.angle_beta   90.00
_cell.angle_gamma   90.00
#
_symmetry.space_group_name_H-M   'P 1'
#
loop_
_entity.id
_entity.type
_entity.pdbx_description
1 polymer ?
#
loop_
_entity_poly.entity_id
_entity_poly.type
_entity_poly.pdbx_seq_one_letter_code
_entity_poly.pdbx_strand_id
1 'polypeptide(L)'
;MIQSKFGSGSLGLGIGNFDIEDEPRSGRPIEVDCEQLKHIIDQYRNVSTRTIALELDVCQKSIVNALKRINVTFKFNRWVPHELTAEDKRKRKAAYLALLRDQRKEKILDRIVTCDEKWVYYNNTSRKGGWSAPRESAGSVAR
;
A
#
# COMPACT_ATOMS: atom_id res chain seq x y z
N MET A 1 67.27 22.22 -32.11
CA MET A 1 67.09 22.74 -33.48
C MET A 1 65.60 22.78 -33.75
N ILE A 2 65.06 23.98 -33.94
CA ILE A 2 63.65 24.25 -34.17
C ILE A 2 63.36 24.01 -35.66
N GLN A 3 62.27 23.33 -35.97
CA GLN A 3 61.53 23.51 -37.22
C GLN A 3 60.04 23.48 -36.90
N SER A 4 59.40 24.61 -37.17
CA SER A 4 57.96 24.89 -37.06
C SER A 4 57.17 24.22 -38.18
N LYS A 5 55.90 23.85 -37.91
CA LYS A 5 54.85 23.93 -38.93
C LYS A 5 53.63 24.67 -38.39
N PHE A 6 53.22 25.64 -39.18
CA PHE A 6 52.07 26.54 -39.06
C PHE A 6 50.74 25.83 -39.37
N GLY A 7 49.65 26.43 -38.88
CA GLY A 7 48.29 26.28 -39.41
C GLY A 7 47.40 25.38 -38.56
N SER A 8 46.23 25.76 -38.06
CA SER A 8 45.36 26.90 -38.39
C SER A 8 44.54 27.23 -37.15
N GLY A 9 44.35 28.53 -36.91
CA GLY A 9 43.43 28.99 -35.88
C GLY A 9 42.01 28.60 -36.27
N SER A 10 41.32 27.96 -35.34
CA SER A 10 39.89 28.15 -35.21
C SER A 10 39.65 28.55 -33.76
N LEU A 11 39.51 29.86 -33.53
CA LEU A 11 38.88 30.37 -32.32
C LEU A 11 37.41 29.96 -32.42
N GLY A 12 37.12 28.71 -32.09
CA GLY A 12 35.77 28.25 -31.82
C GLY A 12 35.33 28.87 -30.50
N LEU A 13 34.92 30.14 -30.53
CA LEU A 13 33.96 30.66 -29.54
C LEU A 13 32.83 29.63 -29.47
N GLY A 14 32.64 29.09 -28.27
CA GLY A 14 31.78 27.95 -28.02
C GLY A 14 30.45 28.12 -28.75
N ILE A 15 30.08 27.09 -29.50
CA ILE A 15 28.71 26.92 -29.96
C ILE A 15 27.89 26.87 -28.68
N GLY A 16 27.24 27.99 -28.36
CA GLY A 16 26.36 28.08 -27.20
C GLY A 16 25.33 26.97 -27.30
N ASN A 17 25.01 26.35 -26.17
CA ASN A 17 23.89 25.43 -26.12
C ASN A 17 22.63 26.23 -26.49
N PHE A 18 22.12 26.06 -27.72
CA PHE A 18 20.91 26.70 -28.22
C PHE A 18 19.65 25.91 -27.85
N ASP A 19 19.80 24.87 -27.04
CA ASP A 19 18.68 24.16 -26.46
C ASP A 19 17.95 25.10 -25.48
N ILE A 20 16.71 25.47 -25.84
CA ILE A 20 15.82 26.31 -25.02
C ILE A 20 15.14 25.44 -23.95
N GLU A 21 15.17 24.12 -24.12
CA GLU A 21 14.63 23.20 -23.14
C GLU A 21 15.50 23.22 -21.89
N ASP A 22 14.85 23.44 -20.75
CA ASP A 22 15.51 23.34 -19.45
C ASP A 22 16.04 21.91 -19.29
N GLU A 23 17.36 21.77 -19.06
CA GLU A 23 17.90 20.52 -18.56
C GLU A 23 17.14 20.09 -17.28
N PRO A 24 16.99 18.78 -17.03
CA PRO A 24 16.28 18.28 -15.85
C PRO A 24 16.84 18.93 -14.59
N ARG A 25 16.09 19.89 -14.04
CA ARG A 25 16.50 20.61 -12.85
C ARG A 25 16.66 19.58 -11.72
N SER A 26 17.80 19.61 -11.04
CA SER A 26 18.16 18.67 -9.97
C SER A 26 17.22 18.68 -8.76
N GLY A 27 16.21 19.55 -8.76
CA GLY A 27 15.14 19.60 -7.77
C GLY A 27 15.67 19.72 -6.34
N ARG A 28 14.78 19.55 -5.36
CA ARG A 28 15.20 19.31 -3.98
C ARG A 28 15.24 17.80 -3.77
N PRO A 29 16.39 17.19 -3.43
CA PRO A 29 16.42 15.78 -3.07
C PRO A 29 15.67 15.63 -1.75
N ILE A 30 14.46 15.08 -1.81
CA ILE A 30 13.83 14.44 -0.66
C ILE A 30 13.74 12.98 -1.04
N GLU A 31 14.90 12.34 -1.13
CA GLU A 31 14.98 10.94 -1.47
C GLU A 31 14.77 10.14 -0.20
N VAL A 32 13.49 9.93 0.13
CA VAL A 32 13.14 8.84 1.03
C VAL A 32 13.59 7.56 0.32
N ASP A 33 14.52 6.83 0.92
CA ASP A 33 14.94 5.53 0.41
C ASP A 33 13.72 4.59 0.36
N CYS A 34 13.32 4.26 -0.86
CA CYS A 34 12.15 3.44 -1.13
C CYS A 34 12.37 1.98 -0.69
N GLU A 35 13.61 1.50 -0.68
CA GLU A 35 13.93 0.14 -0.24
C GLU A 35 13.90 0.04 1.29
N GLN A 36 14.49 1.02 1.98
CA GLN A 36 14.35 1.12 3.44
C GLN A 36 12.88 1.22 3.87
N LEU A 37 12.09 2.02 3.15
CA LEU A 37 10.66 2.16 3.42
C LEU A 37 9.89 0.85 3.24
N LYS A 38 10.19 0.08 2.18
CA LYS A 38 9.59 -1.25 1.98
C LYS A 38 9.94 -2.20 3.11
N HIS A 39 11.21 -2.22 3.54
CA HIS A 39 11.64 -3.07 4.64
C HIS A 39 10.86 -2.77 5.93
N ILE A 40 10.68 -1.49 6.28
CA ILE A 40 9.91 -1.10 7.47
C ILE A 40 8.46 -1.58 7.39
N ILE A 41 7.83 -1.48 6.20
CA ILE A 41 6.45 -1.90 5.98
C ILE A 41 6.30 -3.43 6.07
N ASP A 42 7.27 -4.18 5.54
CA ASP A 42 7.26 -5.64 5.57
C ASP A 42 7.46 -6.19 6.98
N GLN A 43 8.31 -5.54 7.79
CA GLN A 43 8.50 -5.89 9.21
C GLN A 43 7.27 -5.50 10.06
N TYR A 44 6.74 -4.30 9.86
CA TYR A 44 5.68 -3.72 10.68
C TYR A 44 4.48 -3.30 9.83
N ARG A 45 3.66 -4.27 9.43
CA ARG A 45 2.51 -4.06 8.54
C ARG A 45 1.50 -2.99 8.99
N ASN A 46 1.44 -2.70 10.29
CA ASN A 46 0.48 -1.77 10.90
C ASN A 46 1.11 -0.45 11.38
N VAL A 47 2.34 -0.14 10.95
CA VAL A 47 3.02 1.09 11.35
C VAL A 47 2.35 2.34 10.77
N SER A 48 2.28 3.42 11.56
CA SER A 48 1.72 4.69 11.10
C SER A 48 2.72 5.48 10.26
N THR A 49 2.25 6.27 9.29
CA THR A 49 3.11 7.17 8.52
C THR A 49 3.85 8.18 9.39
N ARG A 50 3.30 8.51 10.57
CA ARG A 50 3.93 9.43 11.52
C ARG A 50 5.08 8.76 12.26
N THR A 51 4.94 7.48 12.61
CA THR A 51 6.00 6.69 13.24
C THR A 51 7.17 6.51 12.27
N ILE A 52 6.89 6.13 11.02
CA ILE A 52 7.92 6.02 9.97
C ILE A 52 8.65 7.37 9.76
N ALA A 53 7.89 8.46 9.72
CA ALA A 53 8.46 9.80 9.56
C ALA A 53 9.43 10.19 10.68
N LEU A 54 9.13 9.81 11.92
CA LEU A 54 10.01 10.03 13.07
C LEU A 54 11.26 9.14 13.02
N GLU A 55 11.11 7.88 12.62
CA GLU A 55 12.21 6.92 12.52
C GLU A 55 13.20 7.28 11.41
N LEU A 56 12.70 7.78 10.28
CA LEU A 56 13.50 8.17 9.14
C LEU A 56 13.91 9.65 9.15
N ASP A 57 13.54 10.40 10.20
CA ASP A 57 13.75 11.87 10.33
C ASP A 57 13.34 12.67 9.07
N VAL A 58 12.17 12.34 8.52
CA VAL A 58 11.61 13.00 7.33
C VAL A 58 10.20 13.50 7.61
N CYS A 59 9.75 14.50 6.85
CA CYS A 59 8.39 14.97 7.04
C CYS A 59 7.36 13.90 6.60
N GLN A 60 6.23 13.83 7.32
CA GLN A 60 5.16 12.85 7.04
C GLN A 60 4.67 12.91 5.59
N LYS A 61 4.64 14.11 4.99
CA LYS A 61 4.22 14.31 3.59
C LYS A 61 5.15 13.58 2.61
N SER A 62 6.45 13.55 2.89
CA SER A 62 7.44 12.81 2.10
C SER A 62 7.20 11.32 2.15
N ILE A 63 6.89 10.77 3.33
CA ILE A 63 6.52 9.35 3.49
C ILE A 63 5.25 9.03 2.69
N VAL A 64 4.21 9.86 2.79
CA VAL A 64 2.96 9.64 2.04
C VAL A 64 3.20 9.67 0.52
N ASN A 65 4.07 10.57 0.04
CA ASN A 65 4.44 10.63 -1.37
C ASN A 65 5.28 9.41 -1.80
N ALA A 66 6.23 8.99 -0.96
CA ALA A 66 7.04 7.80 -1.20
C ALA A 66 6.18 6.52 -1.26
N LEU A 67 5.24 6.35 -0.33
CA LEU A 67 4.26 5.25 -0.34
C LEU A 67 3.47 5.18 -1.64
N LYS A 68 3.05 6.34 -2.18
CA LYS A 68 2.39 6.41 -3.50
C LYS A 68 3.32 5.99 -4.64
N ARG A 69 4.60 6.40 -4.61
CA ARG A 69 5.61 6.01 -5.61
C ARG A 69 5.86 4.49 -5.63
N ILE A 70 5.86 3.84 -4.47
CA ILE A 70 6.02 2.38 -4.36
C ILE A 70 4.70 1.60 -4.46
N ASN A 71 3.59 2.26 -4.81
CA ASN A 71 2.25 1.66 -4.94
C ASN A 71 1.75 0.92 -3.67
N VAL A 72 2.16 1.39 -2.48
CA VAL A 72 1.66 0.85 -1.20
C VAL A 72 0.51 1.68 -0.70
N THR A 73 -0.63 1.02 -0.44
CA THR A 73 -1.83 1.63 0.13
C THR A 73 -2.15 1.05 1.49
N PHE A 74 -2.54 1.90 2.43
CA PHE A 74 -3.05 1.44 3.72
C PHE A 74 -4.39 0.72 3.55
N LYS A 75 -4.52 -0.47 4.13
CA LYS A 75 -5.75 -1.25 4.18
C LYS A 75 -6.00 -1.68 5.62
N PHE A 76 -7.25 -1.62 6.06
CA PHE A 76 -7.63 -2.16 7.36
C PHE A 76 -7.41 -3.67 7.40
N ASN A 77 -6.94 -4.15 8.56
CA ASN A 77 -6.85 -5.57 8.80
C ASN A 77 -8.23 -6.20 8.75
N ARG A 78 -8.33 -7.38 8.14
CA ARG A 78 -9.58 -8.14 8.12
C ARG A 78 -9.80 -8.73 9.51
N TRP A 79 -11.02 -8.59 10.03
CA TRP A 79 -11.40 -9.28 11.25
C TRP A 79 -11.44 -10.80 11.01
N VAL A 80 -10.79 -11.56 11.90
CA VAL A 80 -10.78 -13.02 11.86
C VAL A 80 -11.43 -13.51 13.15
N PRO A 81 -12.51 -14.34 13.10
CA PRO A 81 -13.27 -14.70 14.29
C PRO A 81 -12.48 -15.46 15.35
N HIS A 82 -11.52 -16.28 14.93
CA HIS A 82 -10.75 -17.14 15.83
C HIS A 82 -9.34 -17.37 15.33
N GLU A 83 -8.38 -17.40 16.24
CA GLU A 83 -7.00 -17.77 15.97
C GLU A 83 -6.89 -19.31 15.93
N LEU A 84 -6.66 -19.86 14.74
CA LEU A 84 -6.59 -21.32 14.56
C LEU A 84 -5.20 -21.85 14.91
N THR A 85 -5.17 -22.96 15.67
CA THR A 85 -3.96 -23.72 15.92
C THR A 85 -3.44 -24.39 14.63
N ALA A 86 -2.19 -24.86 14.65
CA ALA A 86 -1.64 -25.63 13.53
C ALA A 86 -2.44 -26.92 13.27
N GLU A 87 -2.95 -27.54 14.33
CA GLU A 87 -3.77 -28.75 14.22
C GLU A 87 -5.15 -28.45 13.60
N ASP A 88 -5.81 -27.36 14.01
CA ASP A 88 -7.09 -26.95 13.43
C ASP A 88 -6.97 -26.67 11.94
N LYS A 89 -5.89 -25.98 11.54
CA LYS A 89 -5.58 -25.72 10.13
C LYS A 89 -5.42 -27.03 9.35
N ARG A 90 -4.72 -28.02 9.92
CA ARG A 90 -4.55 -29.35 9.31
C ARG A 90 -5.89 -30.09 9.18
N LYS A 91 -6.69 -30.13 10.25
CA LYS A 91 -8.02 -30.76 10.25
C LYS A 91 -8.95 -30.14 9.21
N ARG A 92 -9.02 -28.80 9.17
CA ARG A 92 -9.82 -28.06 8.18
C ARG A 92 -9.36 -28.33 6.75
N LYS A 93 -8.05 -28.34 6.48
CA LYS A 93 -7.50 -28.65 5.15
C LYS A 93 -7.83 -30.08 4.73
N ALA A 94 -7.70 -31.05 5.63
CA ALA A 94 -8.02 -32.45 5.36
C ALA A 94 -9.52 -32.63 5.03
N ALA A 95 -10.41 -32.04 5.84
CA ALA A 95 -11.85 -32.07 5.60
C ALA A 95 -12.21 -31.45 4.24
N TYR A 96 -11.65 -30.28 3.93
CA TYR A 96 -11.86 -29.62 2.64
C TYR A 96 -11.43 -30.50 1.46
N LEU A 97 -10.25 -31.11 1.54
CA LEU A 97 -9.75 -31.97 0.46
C LEU A 97 -10.60 -33.22 0.26
N ALA A 98 -11.15 -33.79 1.34
CA ALA A 98 -12.09 -34.91 1.25
C ALA A 98 -13.38 -34.48 0.54
N LEU A 99 -14.02 -33.41 1.02
CA LEU A 99 -15.26 -32.87 0.43
C LEU A 99 -15.07 -32.48 -1.04
N LEU A 100 -13.92 -31.91 -1.41
CA LEU A 100 -13.62 -31.55 -2.80
C LEU A 100 -13.46 -32.79 -3.69
N ARG A 101 -12.88 -33.88 -3.18
CA ARG A 101 -12.79 -35.14 -3.91
C ARG A 101 -14.17 -35.74 -4.13
N ASP A 102 -15.01 -35.72 -3.10
CA ASP A 102 -16.35 -36.27 -3.16
C ASP A 102 -17.23 -35.45 -4.11
N GLN A 103 -17.14 -34.12 -4.08
CA GLN A 103 -17.85 -33.24 -5.02
C GLN A 103 -17.43 -33.43 -6.49
N ARG A 104 -16.20 -33.90 -6.75
CA ARG A 104 -15.75 -34.21 -8.11
C ARG A 104 -16.25 -35.57 -8.61
N LYS A 105 -16.45 -36.52 -7.69
CA LYS A 105 -16.95 -37.86 -8.01
C LYS A 105 -18.47 -37.90 -8.10
N GLU A 106 -19.12 -37.22 -7.17
CA GLU A 106 -20.57 -37.14 -7.02
C GLU A 106 -20.96 -35.67 -6.86
N LYS A 107 -22.14 -35.28 -7.35
CA LYS A 107 -22.67 -33.92 -7.17
C LYS A 107 -23.24 -33.75 -5.75
N ILE A 108 -22.37 -33.83 -4.73
CA ILE A 108 -22.79 -33.78 -3.31
C ILE A 108 -23.47 -32.45 -2.96
N LEU A 109 -23.10 -31.34 -3.61
CA LEU A 109 -23.71 -30.02 -3.38
C LEU A 109 -25.23 -30.02 -3.63
N ASP A 110 -25.72 -30.79 -4.59
CA ASP A 110 -27.16 -30.84 -4.93
C ASP A 110 -27.99 -31.54 -3.84
N ARG A 111 -27.34 -32.25 -2.91
CA ARG A 111 -27.97 -33.03 -1.84
C ARG A 111 -27.80 -32.41 -0.45
N ILE A 112 -26.98 -31.37 -0.33
CA ILE A 112 -26.68 -30.77 0.98
C ILE A 112 -27.81 -29.84 1.41
N VAL A 113 -28.34 -30.09 2.60
CA VAL A 113 -29.21 -29.17 3.34
C VAL A 113 -28.42 -28.64 4.54
N THR A 114 -28.31 -27.32 4.68
CA THR A 114 -27.59 -26.68 5.79
C THR A 114 -28.55 -25.89 6.67
N CYS A 115 -28.28 -25.86 7.97
CA CYS A 115 -29.00 -25.03 8.94
C CYS A 115 -27.98 -24.37 9.87
N ASP A 116 -28.22 -23.12 10.25
CA ASP A 116 -27.46 -22.39 11.28
C ASP A 116 -28.40 -21.39 11.96
N GLU A 117 -28.12 -21.06 13.21
CA GLU A 117 -28.92 -20.13 13.99
C GLU A 117 -28.25 -18.76 14.02
N LYS A 118 -29.06 -17.71 13.81
CA LYS A 118 -28.58 -16.32 13.87
C LYS A 118 -29.50 -15.49 14.75
N TRP A 119 -28.91 -14.81 15.73
CA TRP A 119 -29.62 -13.82 16.53
C TRP A 119 -30.09 -12.64 15.67
N VAL A 120 -31.38 -12.31 15.77
CA VAL A 120 -31.99 -11.12 15.15
C VAL A 120 -32.34 -10.14 16.26
N TYR A 121 -31.58 -9.05 16.32
CA TYR A 121 -31.78 -8.00 17.32
C TYR A 121 -32.92 -7.06 16.90
N TYR A 122 -33.74 -6.63 17.86
CA TYR A 122 -34.84 -5.67 17.63
C TYR A 122 -34.33 -4.32 17.10
N ASN A 123 -33.23 -3.82 17.65
CA ASN A 123 -32.58 -2.59 17.19
C ASN A 123 -31.13 -2.88 16.79
N ASN A 124 -30.87 -2.93 15.48
CA ASN A 124 -29.53 -3.10 14.91
C ASN A 124 -29.08 -1.79 14.23
N THR A 125 -28.94 -0.73 15.02
CA THR A 125 -28.48 0.57 14.53
C THR A 125 -26.99 0.51 14.22
N SER A 126 -26.65 0.48 12.93
CA SER A 126 -25.28 0.70 12.48
C SER A 126 -24.91 2.18 12.54
N ARG A 127 -23.64 2.50 12.78
CA ARG A 127 -23.14 3.87 12.63
C ARG A 127 -23.35 4.30 11.18
N LYS A 128 -24.32 5.16 10.93
CA LYS A 128 -24.49 5.80 9.62
C LYS A 128 -23.48 6.94 9.51
N GLY A 129 -22.62 6.89 8.50
CA GLY A 129 -21.77 8.02 8.15
C GLY A 129 -22.64 9.14 7.56
N GLY A 130 -22.38 10.38 7.96
CA GLY A 130 -23.03 11.57 7.42
C GLY A 130 -21.98 12.57 6.93
N TRP A 131 -22.30 13.33 5.89
CA TRP A 131 -21.52 14.48 5.47
C TRP A 131 -21.87 15.66 6.39
N SER A 132 -20.85 16.33 6.93
CA SER A 132 -21.02 17.52 7.77
C SER A 132 -19.94 18.55 7.44
N ALA A 133 -20.23 19.83 7.67
CA ALA A 133 -19.25 20.89 7.43
C ALA A 133 -18.06 20.75 8.41
N PRO A 134 -16.85 21.21 8.03
CA PRO A 134 -15.71 21.19 8.94
C PRO A 134 -16.03 21.95 10.23
N ARG A 135 -16.00 21.25 11.37
CA ARG A 135 -16.33 21.72 12.75
C ARG A 135 -17.79 21.59 13.21
N GLU A 136 -18.70 21.08 12.40
CA GLU A 136 -20.00 20.65 12.90
C GLU A 136 -19.87 19.34 13.68
N SER A 137 -20.55 19.25 14.84
CA SER A 137 -20.66 17.99 15.56
C SER A 137 -21.44 16.99 14.72
N ALA A 138 -21.00 15.73 14.70
CA ALA A 138 -21.77 14.66 14.10
C ALA A 138 -23.15 14.63 14.76
N GLY A 139 -24.21 14.75 13.94
CA GLY A 139 -25.59 14.76 14.44
C GLY A 139 -25.85 13.55 15.33
N SER A 140 -26.45 13.77 16.50
CA SER A 140 -26.86 12.69 17.38
C SER A 140 -28.05 11.96 16.75
N VAL A 141 -27.86 10.68 16.46
CA VAL A 141 -29.01 9.79 16.21
C VAL A 141 -29.49 9.35 17.59
N ALA A 142 -30.68 9.82 17.99
CA ALA A 142 -31.30 9.43 19.25
C ALA A 142 -31.60 7.92 19.28
N ARG A 143 -31.50 7.32 20.47
CA ARG A 143 -31.85 5.92 20.75
C ARG A 143 -33.34 5.77 21.00
#